data_AF-A0A2V9LJU1-F1
#
_entry.id   AF-A0A2V9LJU1-F1
#
_cell.length_a   1.000
_cell.length_b   1.000
_cell.length_c   1.000
_cell.angle_alpha   90.00
_cell.angle_beta   90.00
_cell.angle_gamma   90.00
#
_symmetry.space_group_name_H-M   'P 1'
#
loop_
_entity.id
_entity.type
_entity.pdbx_description
1 polymer ?
#
loop_
_entity_poly.entity_id
_entity_poly.type
_entity_poly.pdbx_seq_one_letter_code
_entity_poly.pdbx_strand_id
1 'polypeptide(L)'
;MGSTATLGIDEAQRAVRFLKRRWAGEPRVGIVLGSGLGSVAARLSKAVRIPYHAIPNFPVPTAEGHAGMLHAGDWRGVPVVILEGRLHLYEGWRPDEIAFPVRVLALAGIECFVLTCAAGGIAGRALSGRLMILS
;
A
#
# COMPACT_ATOMS: atom_id res chain seq x y z
N MET A 1 -7.67 14.11 16.22
CA MET A 1 -7.93 15.40 15.53
C MET A 1 -6.95 15.50 14.38
N GLY A 2 -7.35 15.06 13.19
CA GLY A 2 -6.49 15.06 12.00
C GLY A 2 -6.28 16.48 11.47
N SER A 3 -5.11 16.73 10.89
CA SER A 3 -4.81 17.96 10.17
C SER A 3 -5.89 18.23 9.10
N THR A 4 -6.38 19.47 9.03
CA THR A 4 -7.32 19.93 7.99
C THR A 4 -6.65 20.17 6.64
N ALA A 5 -5.32 20.09 6.57
CA ALA A 5 -4.57 20.27 5.34
C ALA A 5 -4.73 19.06 4.40
N THR A 6 -5.04 19.33 3.14
CA THR A 6 -5.13 18.30 2.10
C THR A 6 -3.77 17.68 1.86
N LEU A 7 -3.70 16.35 1.78
CA LEU A 7 -2.46 15.64 1.46
C LEU A 7 -2.18 15.70 -0.05
N GLY A 8 -1.35 16.66 -0.45
CA GLY A 8 -1.02 16.98 -1.83
C GLY A 8 0.30 16.36 -2.32
N ILE A 9 0.79 16.89 -3.44
CA ILE A 9 2.01 16.43 -4.11
C ILE A 9 3.25 16.73 -3.27
N ASP A 10 3.33 17.89 -2.62
CA ASP A 10 4.51 18.27 -1.82
C ASP A 10 4.69 17.37 -0.60
N GLU A 11 3.59 17.01 0.08
CA GLU A 11 3.55 16.03 1.16
C GLU A 11 4.04 14.67 0.67
N ALA A 12 3.56 14.25 -0.50
CA ALA A 12 3.91 12.96 -1.08
C ALA A 12 5.39 12.91 -1.49
N GLN A 13 5.93 13.98 -2.07
CA GLN A 13 7.36 14.08 -2.36
C GLN A 13 8.24 14.04 -1.10
N ARG A 14 7.78 14.59 0.03
CA ARG A 14 8.48 14.44 1.33
C ARG A 14 8.56 12.98 1.74
N ALA A 15 7.47 12.23 1.59
CA ALA A 15 7.44 10.78 1.84
C ALA A 15 8.35 10.01 0.87
N VAL A 16 8.34 10.32 -0.43
CA VAL A 16 9.26 9.69 -1.41
C VAL A 16 10.73 9.92 -1.03
N ARG A 17 11.11 11.16 -0.68
CA ARG A 17 12.48 11.46 -0.23
C ARG A 17 12.86 10.67 1.01
N PHE A 18 11.92 10.47 1.94
CA PHE A 18 12.14 9.62 3.10
C PHE A 18 12.38 8.15 2.70
N LEU A 19 11.53 7.59 1.83
CA LEU A 19 11.65 6.20 1.37
C LEU A 19 12.96 5.95 0.62
N LYS A 20 13.38 6.87 -0.27
CA LYS A 20 14.66 6.76 -1.00
C LYS A 20 15.89 6.73 -0.09
N ARG A 21 15.81 7.27 1.13
CA ARG A 21 16.90 7.17 2.13
C ARG A 21 16.92 5.83 2.87
N ARG A 22 15.81 5.09 2.86
CA ARG A 22 15.67 3.79 3.55
C ARG A 22 15.82 2.60 2.62
N TRP A 23 15.61 2.81 1.34
CA TRP A 23 15.78 1.80 0.31
C TRP A 23 16.25 2.45 -0.97
N ALA A 24 17.37 1.96 -1.50
CA ALA A 24 17.99 2.49 -2.71
C ALA A 24 17.38 1.93 -4.01
N GLY A 25 16.41 1.01 -3.91
CA GLY A 25 15.76 0.42 -5.07
C GLY A 25 14.80 1.41 -5.76
N GLU A 26 14.62 1.22 -7.06
CA GLU A 26 13.66 1.96 -7.87
C GLU A 26 12.42 1.08 -8.06
N PRO A 27 11.31 1.35 -7.36
CA PRO A 27 10.17 0.45 -7.38
C PRO A 27 9.51 0.44 -8.75
N ARG A 28 9.31 -0.75 -9.33
CA ARG A 28 8.58 -0.92 -10.60
C ARG A 28 7.13 -1.33 -10.38
N VAL A 29 6.86 -2.08 -9.32
CA VAL A 29 5.51 -2.55 -8.97
C VAL A 29 5.14 -2.09 -7.56
N GLY A 30 3.98 -1.45 -7.43
CA GLY A 30 3.32 -1.19 -6.15
C GLY A 30 2.20 -2.19 -5.92
N ILE A 31 2.12 -2.79 -4.74
CA ILE A 31 1.06 -3.73 -4.37
C ILE A 31 0.38 -3.26 -3.10
N VAL A 32 -0.94 -3.26 -3.08
CA VAL A 32 -1.75 -3.05 -1.87
C VAL A 32 -2.39 -4.37 -1.46
N LEU A 33 -2.08 -4.85 -0.24
CA LEU A 33 -2.57 -6.13 0.26
C LEU A 33 -3.96 -6.02 0.90
N GLY A 34 -4.86 -6.86 0.40
CA GLY A 34 -6.18 -7.13 0.96
C GLY A 34 -6.10 -7.94 2.25
N SER A 35 -7.24 -8.01 2.94
CA SER A 35 -7.39 -8.83 4.14
C SER A 35 -7.02 -10.28 3.86
N GLY A 36 -6.23 -10.89 4.76
CA GLY A 36 -5.77 -12.28 4.62
C GLY A 36 -4.53 -12.50 3.74
N LEU A 37 -3.99 -11.45 3.10
CA LEU A 37 -2.83 -11.56 2.21
C LEU A 37 -1.50 -11.08 2.82
N GLY A 38 -1.45 -10.75 4.12
CA GLY A 38 -0.25 -10.19 4.77
C GLY A 38 1.02 -11.05 4.61
N SER A 39 0.86 -12.39 4.58
CA SER A 39 1.98 -13.33 4.40
C SER A 39 2.71 -13.18 3.05
N VAL A 40 2.12 -12.52 2.06
CA VAL A 40 2.74 -12.22 0.77
C VAL A 40 3.99 -11.35 0.94
N ALA A 41 3.97 -10.40 1.88
CA ALA A 41 5.10 -9.49 2.10
C ALA A 41 6.38 -10.22 2.51
N ALA A 42 6.26 -11.34 3.24
CA ALA A 42 7.38 -12.18 3.67
C ALA A 42 8.13 -12.88 2.52
N ARG A 43 7.59 -12.83 1.29
CA ARG A 43 8.22 -13.44 0.10
C ARG A 43 9.20 -12.49 -0.61
N LEU A 44 9.24 -11.22 -0.23
CA LEU A 44 10.24 -10.29 -0.77
C LEU A 44 11.64 -10.68 -0.29
N SER A 45 12.58 -10.75 -1.22
CA SER A 45 14.00 -10.85 -0.91
C SER A 45 14.61 -9.46 -0.69
N LYS A 46 15.68 -9.38 0.11
CA LYS A 46 16.37 -8.11 0.45
C LYS A 46 15.38 -7.02 0.95
N ALA A 47 14.34 -7.45 1.66
CA ALA A 47 13.26 -6.57 2.05
C ALA A 47 13.68 -5.62 3.18
N VAL A 48 13.35 -4.35 3.02
CA VAL A 48 13.29 -3.40 4.14
C VAL A 48 11.84 -3.22 4.57
N ARG A 49 11.63 -3.12 5.88
CA ARG A 49 10.32 -2.97 6.49
C ARG A 49 10.25 -1.60 7.15
N ILE A 50 9.27 -0.79 6.75
CA ILE A 50 9.14 0.60 7.17
C ILE A 50 7.73 0.79 7.73
N PRO A 51 7.58 1.05 9.04
CA PRO A 51 6.25 1.29 9.61
C PRO A 51 5.68 2.61 9.09
N TYR A 52 4.37 2.65 8.85
CA TYR A 52 3.70 3.83 8.29
C TYR A 52 3.89 5.06 9.17
N HIS A 53 3.87 4.92 10.50
CA HIS A 53 4.07 6.04 11.43
C HIS A 53 5.45 6.72 11.30
N ALA A 54 6.44 6.03 10.72
CA ALA A 54 7.75 6.63 10.48
C ALA A 54 7.83 7.39 9.15
N ILE A 55 6.87 7.19 8.24
CA ILE A 55 6.86 7.84 6.94
C ILE A 55 6.10 9.18 7.07
N PRO A 56 6.69 10.31 6.63
CA PRO A 56 6.05 11.61 6.75
C PRO A 56 4.65 11.64 6.11
N ASN A 57 3.67 12.11 6.88
CA ASN A 57 2.26 12.25 6.49
C ASN A 57 1.56 10.94 6.10
N PHE A 58 2.18 9.77 6.31
CA PHE A 58 1.50 8.52 6.04
C PHE A 58 0.37 8.32 7.05
N PRO A 59 -0.85 8.08 6.58
CA PRO A 59 -1.94 7.64 7.45
C PRO A 59 -1.64 6.26 8.05
N VAL A 60 -2.06 6.05 9.30
CA VAL A 60 -1.85 4.81 10.05
C VAL A 60 -3.20 4.09 10.21
N PRO A 61 -3.39 2.89 9.63
CA PRO A 61 -4.61 2.11 9.78
C PRO A 61 -4.94 1.81 11.24
N THR A 62 -6.23 1.84 11.56
CA THR A 62 -6.75 1.50 12.90
C THR A 62 -7.46 0.14 12.92
N ALA A 63 -7.84 -0.38 11.75
CA ALA A 63 -8.53 -1.67 11.64
C ALA A 63 -7.65 -2.85 12.06
N GLU A 64 -8.27 -3.80 12.75
CA GLU A 64 -7.64 -5.05 13.19
C GLU A 64 -7.14 -5.86 11.96
N GLY A 65 -5.91 -6.38 12.05
CA GLY A 65 -5.25 -7.09 10.96
C GLY A 65 -4.53 -6.22 9.92
N HIS A 66 -4.54 -4.89 10.06
CA HIS A 66 -3.73 -3.99 9.23
C HIS A 66 -2.46 -3.57 9.96
N ALA A 67 -1.35 -4.28 9.69
CA ALA A 67 -0.06 -4.06 10.39
C ALA A 67 0.51 -2.63 10.22
N GLY A 68 0.11 -1.90 9.18
CA GLY A 68 0.58 -0.54 8.91
C GLY A 68 2.06 -0.52 8.53
N MET A 69 2.45 -1.42 7.61
CA MET A 69 3.83 -1.64 7.21
C MET A 69 4.00 -1.50 5.70
N LEU A 70 5.02 -0.75 5.29
CA LEU A 70 5.53 -0.72 3.92
C LEU A 70 6.71 -1.68 3.83
N HIS A 71 6.68 -2.57 2.85
CA HIS A 71 7.78 -3.49 2.55
C HIS A 71 8.35 -3.15 1.18
N ALA A 72 9.65 -2.88 1.09
CA ALA A 72 10.32 -2.62 -0.17
C ALA A 72 11.43 -3.64 -0.38
N GLY A 73 11.45 -4.31 -1.53
CA GLY A 73 12.40 -5.39 -1.76
C GLY A 73 12.37 -5.88 -3.20
N ASP A 74 12.90 -7.07 -3.40
CA ASP A 74 12.96 -7.72 -4.70
C ASP A 74 12.04 -8.95 -4.75
N TRP A 75 11.25 -9.05 -5.81
CA TRP A 75 10.46 -10.21 -6.16
C TRP A 75 10.93 -10.78 -7.50
N ARG A 76 11.81 -11.79 -7.46
CA ARG A 76 12.33 -12.48 -8.66
C ARG A 76 13.00 -11.51 -9.66
N GLY A 77 13.81 -10.57 -9.16
CA GLY A 77 14.51 -9.58 -9.98
C GLY A 77 13.71 -8.31 -10.26
N VAL A 78 12.46 -8.22 -9.76
CA VAL A 78 11.62 -7.03 -9.90
C VAL A 78 11.61 -6.26 -8.58
N PRO A 79 12.00 -4.97 -8.56
CA PRO A 79 11.84 -4.14 -7.37
C PRO A 79 10.36 -3.87 -7.10
N VAL A 80 9.88 -4.29 -5.92
CA VAL A 80 8.47 -4.22 -5.52
C VAL A 80 8.35 -3.47 -4.19
N VAL A 81 7.32 -2.63 -4.09
CA VAL A 81 6.86 -2.06 -2.83
C VAL A 81 5.46 -2.61 -2.51
N ILE A 82 5.29 -3.13 -1.30
CA ILE A 82 4.05 -3.71 -0.79
C ILE A 82 3.57 -2.87 0.38
N LEU A 83 2.31 -2.45 0.31
CA LEU A 83 1.56 -1.79 1.37
C LEU A 83 0.73 -2.84 2.12
N GLU A 84 1.20 -3.23 3.32
CA GLU A 84 0.50 -4.13 4.24
C GLU A 84 -0.27 -3.29 5.26
N GLY A 85 -1.54 -3.06 4.94
CA GLY A 85 -2.36 -2.10 5.68
C GLY A 85 -3.03 -1.15 4.70
N ARG A 86 -4.34 -0.93 4.87
CA ARG A 86 -5.19 -0.14 4.00
C ARG A 86 -6.11 0.69 4.87
N LEU A 87 -6.70 1.69 4.24
CA LEU A 87 -7.61 2.62 4.85
C LEU A 87 -8.89 2.56 4.05
N HIS A 88 -10.01 2.63 4.74
CA HIS A 88 -11.31 2.55 4.10
C HIS A 88 -12.14 3.78 4.45
N LEU A 89 -12.95 4.23 3.50
CA LEU A 89 -13.86 5.37 3.70
C LEU A 89 -14.82 5.13 4.88
N TYR A 90 -15.24 3.88 5.09
CA TYR A 90 -16.14 3.51 6.19
C TYR A 90 -15.51 3.65 7.57
N GLU A 91 -14.18 3.77 7.68
CA GLU A 91 -13.49 4.06 8.95
C GLU A 91 -13.42 5.57 9.23
N GLY A 92 -13.95 6.42 8.33
CA GLY A 92 -13.96 7.88 8.47
C GLY A 92 -12.75 8.59 7.85
N TRP A 93 -11.88 7.87 7.13
CA TRP A 93 -10.74 8.46 6.41
C TRP A 93 -11.19 9.31 5.22
N ARG A 94 -10.49 10.42 4.99
CA ARG A 94 -10.75 11.28 3.83
C ARG A 94 -10.19 10.65 2.54
N PRO A 95 -10.81 10.90 1.38
CA PRO A 95 -10.33 10.34 0.11
C PRO A 95 -8.87 10.66 -0.22
N ASP A 96 -8.38 11.84 0.14
CA ASP A 96 -6.98 12.23 -0.06
C ASP A 96 -6.01 11.48 0.87
N GLU A 97 -6.43 11.14 2.09
CA GLU A 97 -5.66 10.29 3.00
C GLU A 97 -5.54 8.86 2.45
N ILE A 98 -6.66 8.30 1.98
CA ILE A 98 -6.67 6.95 1.37
C ILE A 98 -5.79 6.90 0.11
N ALA A 99 -5.86 7.92 -0.73
CA ALA A 99 -5.07 7.99 -1.96
C ALA A 99 -3.58 8.31 -1.72
N PHE A 100 -3.22 8.81 -0.53
CA PHE A 100 -1.87 9.32 -0.28
C PHE A 100 -0.76 8.27 -0.46
N PRO A 101 -0.83 7.05 0.11
CA PRO A 101 0.18 6.03 -0.13
C PRO A 101 0.34 5.69 -1.62
N VAL A 102 -0.76 5.67 -2.38
CA VAL A 102 -0.74 5.39 -3.82
C VAL A 102 -0.04 6.52 -4.59
N ARG A 103 -0.32 7.78 -4.24
CA ARG A 103 0.39 8.95 -4.81
C ARG A 103 1.89 8.88 -4.53
N VAL A 104 2.28 8.47 -3.33
CA VAL A 104 3.69 8.29 -2.97
C VAL A 104 4.34 7.21 -3.83
N LEU A 105 3.68 6.07 -4.06
CA LEU A 105 4.22 5.03 -4.95
C LEU A 105 4.33 5.53 -6.40
N ALA A 106 3.31 6.23 -6.90
CA ALA A 106 3.33 6.81 -8.24
C ALA A 106 4.52 7.78 -8.41
N LEU A 107 4.72 8.69 -7.46
CA LEU A 107 5.86 9.63 -7.46
C LEU A 107 7.20 8.95 -7.19
N ALA A 108 7.20 7.76 -6.58
CA ALA A 108 8.39 6.94 -6.42
C ALA A 108 8.80 6.21 -7.72
N GLY A 109 7.93 6.21 -8.75
CA GLY A 109 8.25 5.73 -10.09
C GLY A 109 7.68 4.35 -10.44
N ILE A 110 6.66 3.86 -9.73
CA ILE A 110 6.03 2.59 -10.12
C ILE A 110 5.42 2.68 -11.52
N GLU A 111 5.54 1.60 -12.28
CA GLU A 111 4.94 1.44 -13.62
C GLU A 111 3.65 0.63 -13.57
N CYS A 112 3.52 -0.22 -12.54
CA CYS A 112 2.38 -1.10 -12.35
C CYS A 112 1.88 -1.01 -10.91
N PHE A 113 0.57 -0.93 -10.75
CA PHE A 113 -0.10 -0.93 -9.47
C PHE A 113 -1.08 -2.10 -9.37
N VAL A 114 -0.89 -2.95 -8.37
CA VAL A 114 -1.74 -4.11 -8.09
C VAL A 114 -2.53 -3.84 -6.82
N LEU A 115 -3.85 -3.70 -6.96
CA LEU A 115 -4.77 -3.57 -5.84
C LEU A 115 -5.42 -4.92 -5.56
N THR A 116 -5.40 -5.35 -4.30
CA THR A 116 -6.12 -6.56 -3.86
C THR A 116 -7.14 -6.22 -2.78
N CYS A 117 -8.24 -6.95 -2.77
CA CYS A 117 -9.30 -6.82 -1.78
C CYS A 117 -9.99 -8.16 -1.54
N ALA A 118 -10.73 -8.25 -0.44
CA ALA A 118 -11.74 -9.28 -0.26
C ALA A 118 -13.08 -8.75 -0.81
N ALA A 119 -13.83 -9.61 -1.50
CA ALA A 119 -15.14 -9.26 -2.06
C ALA A 119 -16.11 -10.43 -1.90
N GLY A 120 -17.39 -10.12 -1.68
CA GLY A 120 -18.47 -11.09 -1.71
C GLY A 120 -18.88 -11.41 -3.14
N GLY A 121 -18.89 -12.69 -3.51
CA GLY A 121 -19.32 -13.14 -4.83
C GLY A 121 -20.83 -13.18 -4.97
N ILE A 122 -21.41 -12.34 -5.84
CA ILE A 122 -22.86 -12.30 -6.11
C ILE A 122 -23.27 -13.11 -7.35
N ALA A 123 -22.33 -13.40 -8.25
CA ALA A 123 -22.60 -14.21 -9.43
C ALA A 123 -22.84 -15.67 -8.99
N GLY A 124 -23.81 -16.36 -9.59
CA GLY A 124 -24.12 -17.75 -9.21
C GLY A 124 -22.97 -18.75 -9.38
N ARG A 125 -21.93 -18.39 -10.16
CA ARG A 125 -20.69 -19.18 -10.33
C ARG A 125 -19.55 -18.76 -9.40
N ALA A 126 -19.74 -17.72 -8.59
CA ALA A 126 -18.72 -17.26 -7.67
C ALA A 126 -18.61 -18.24 -6.50
N LEU A 127 -17.40 -18.73 -6.25
CA LEU A 127 -17.11 -19.66 -5.18
C LEU A 127 -16.10 -19.02 -4.22
N SER A 128 -16.30 -19.24 -2.92
CA SER A 128 -15.37 -18.79 -1.88
C SER A 128 -13.94 -19.30 -2.15
N GLY A 129 -12.95 -18.43 -1.93
CA GLY A 129 -11.54 -18.73 -2.14
C GLY A 129 -11.05 -18.63 -3.59
N ARG A 130 -11.91 -18.29 -4.56
CA ARG A 130 -11.50 -18.05 -5.95
C ARG A 130 -10.94 -16.63 -6.12
N LEU A 131 -9.92 -16.52 -6.98
CA LEU A 131 -9.45 -15.22 -7.47
C LEU A 131 -10.35 -14.75 -8.61
N MET A 132 -10.64 -13.45 -8.61
CA MET A 132 -11.39 -12.77 -9.66
C MET A 132 -10.62 -11.53 -10.09
N ILE A 133 -10.45 -11.34 -11.40
CA ILE A 133 -9.92 -10.11 -11.96
C ILE A 133 -11.07 -9.11 -12.07
N LEU A 134 -10.82 -7.87 -11.66
CA LEU A 134 -11.71 -6.75 -11.94
C LEU A 134 -11.42 -6.27 -13.37
N SER A 135 -12.42 -6.34 -14.26
CA SER A 135 -12.33 -6.04 -15.70
C SER A 135 -13.53 -5.24 -16.16
#